data_AF-A0A2T6DYT1-F1
#
_entry.id   AF-A0A2T6DYT1-F1
#
_cell.length_a   1.000
_cell.length_b   1.000
_cell.length_c   1.000
_cell.angle_alpha   90.00
_cell.angle_beta   90.00
_cell.angle_gamma   90.00
#
_symmetry.space_group_name_H-M   'P 1'
#
loop_
_entity.id
_entity.type
_entity.pdbx_description
1 polymer ?
#
loop_
_entity_poly.entity_id
_entity_poly.type
_entity_poly.pdbx_seq_one_letter_code
_entity_poly.pdbx_strand_id
1 'polypeptide(L)'
;MSTEIPESLKADLPASKWGKILGATPVVMTVVATLLAGLSSSEMTRAQYDRSLAAQLQSKAGDQWSFFQAKRLRSALQQTALETIGATDGLTVLDRSTLLDALAGSPAQKAAETEAGRKAVEALVARELGAPPPSLVGDRPVQEALNAVEAFKPESEVADLVSRIDDRTLDEALRTARQQTFALDDALKPVTRAVESMEQQIDRPETQASLRRAFGVSRLAYHAQRYDAEARLNQTIGSLYELQVRKSNLSAERHHRRSQKFFYGMLAAQMGVIISTLAIAAHKRSLLWSLAAGAGAIAIVFAVYVYLYV
;
A
#
# COMPACT_ATOMS: atom_id res chain seq x y z
N MET A 1 1.65 15.54 -59.81
CA MET A 1 0.85 16.78 -59.98
C MET A 1 1.50 17.86 -59.13
N SER A 2 2.13 18.86 -59.76
CA SER A 2 2.61 20.06 -59.07
C SER A 2 1.41 20.99 -58.89
N THR A 3 0.96 21.17 -57.65
CA THR A 3 -0.09 22.15 -57.34
C THR A 3 0.53 23.55 -57.44
N GLU A 4 0.25 24.27 -58.52
CA GLU A 4 0.65 25.67 -58.66
C GLU A 4 -0.15 26.52 -57.66
N ILE A 5 0.55 27.11 -56.70
CA ILE A 5 -0.04 28.02 -55.73
C ILE A 5 -0.43 29.31 -56.48
N PRO A 6 -1.71 29.75 -56.44
CA PRO A 6 -2.19 30.97 -57.09
C PRO A 6 -1.33 32.20 -56.75
N GLU A 7 -1.04 33.06 -57.72
CA GLU A 7 -0.19 34.25 -57.51
C GLU A 7 -0.75 35.22 -56.46
N SER A 8 -2.08 35.28 -56.31
CA SER A 8 -2.74 36.07 -55.27
C SER A 8 -2.33 35.66 -53.85
N LEU A 9 -2.09 34.37 -53.60
CA LEU A 9 -1.59 33.87 -52.31
C LEU A 9 -0.09 34.11 -52.12
N LYS A 10 0.68 34.26 -53.20
CA LYS A 10 2.11 34.58 -53.14
C LYS A 10 2.34 36.06 -52.81
N ALA A 11 1.43 36.95 -53.22
CA ALA A 11 1.52 38.38 -52.97
C ALA A 11 1.39 38.74 -51.48
N ASP A 12 0.64 37.96 -50.70
CA ASP A 12 0.45 38.16 -49.26
C ASP A 12 1.56 37.53 -48.39
N LEU A 13 2.42 36.69 -48.97
CA LEU A 13 3.55 36.09 -48.26
C LEU A 13 4.75 37.06 -48.24
N PRO A 14 5.30 37.39 -47.08
CA PRO A 14 6.44 38.29 -46.99
C PRO A 14 7.65 37.72 -47.75
N ALA A 15 8.25 38.54 -48.62
CA ALA A 15 9.34 38.14 -49.50
C ALA A 15 10.62 37.75 -48.74
N SER A 16 10.81 38.22 -47.50
CA SER A 16 11.97 37.91 -46.68
C SER A 16 11.85 36.55 -46.00
N LYS A 17 12.98 35.83 -45.87
CA LYS A 17 13.06 34.56 -45.12
C LYS A 17 12.51 34.71 -43.69
N TRP A 18 12.78 35.86 -43.06
CA TRP A 18 12.26 36.21 -41.74
C TRP A 18 10.74 36.32 -41.68
N GLY A 19 10.12 36.95 -42.69
CA GLY A 19 8.67 37.03 -42.74
C GLY A 19 8.02 35.66 -42.92
N LYS A 20 8.63 34.74 -43.68
CA LYS A 20 8.11 33.38 -43.87
C LYS A 20 8.13 32.58 -42.57
N ILE A 21 9.22 32.67 -41.80
CA ILE A 21 9.34 32.04 -40.48
C ILE A 21 8.25 32.56 -39.54
N LEU A 22 8.07 33.87 -39.51
CA LEU A 22 7.10 34.49 -38.61
C LEU A 22 5.64 34.23 -39.06
N GLY A 23 5.37 34.12 -40.36
CA GLY A 23 4.07 33.68 -40.89
C GLY A 23 3.70 32.24 -40.50
N ALA A 24 4.68 31.37 -40.27
CA ALA A 24 4.46 30.01 -39.79
C ALA A 24 4.28 29.91 -38.26
N THR A 25 4.56 30.99 -37.51
CA THR A 25 4.54 30.99 -36.04
C THR A 25 3.17 30.60 -35.45
N PRO A 26 2.01 31.11 -35.91
CA PRO A 26 0.71 30.66 -35.41
C PRO A 26 0.49 29.15 -35.56
N VAL A 27 0.92 28.59 -36.69
CA VAL A 27 0.75 27.16 -36.99
C VAL A 27 1.61 26.32 -36.05
N VAL A 28 2.88 26.68 -35.91
CA VAL A 28 3.81 26.00 -34.99
C VAL A 28 3.30 26.07 -33.55
N MET A 29 2.84 27.24 -33.11
CA MET A 29 2.32 27.42 -31.76
C MET A 29 1.03 26.65 -31.51
N THR A 30 0.18 26.52 -32.52
CA THR A 30 -1.02 25.67 -32.44
C THR A 30 -0.62 24.21 -32.22
N VAL A 31 0.35 23.70 -32.99
CA VAL A 31 0.86 22.33 -32.82
C VAL A 31 1.44 22.13 -31.41
N VAL A 32 2.26 23.06 -30.93
CA VAL A 32 2.83 23.01 -29.57
C VAL A 32 1.72 23.01 -28.52
N ALA A 33 0.71 23.88 -28.64
CA ALA A 33 -0.43 23.90 -27.74
C ALA A 33 -1.17 22.56 -27.71
N THR A 34 -1.44 21.95 -28.87
CA THR A 34 -2.09 20.63 -28.96
C THR A 34 -1.26 19.52 -28.31
N LEU A 35 0.06 19.53 -28.49
CA LEU A 35 0.95 18.56 -27.84
C LEU A 35 0.92 18.71 -26.31
N LEU A 36 0.97 19.95 -25.81
CA LEU A 36 0.90 20.24 -24.36
C LEU A 36 -0.46 19.86 -23.78
N ALA A 37 -1.55 20.04 -24.52
CA ALA A 37 -2.88 19.57 -24.16
C ALA A 37 -2.90 18.04 -23.98
N GLY A 38 -2.30 17.30 -24.93
CA GLY A 38 -2.18 15.85 -24.86
C GLY A 38 -1.34 15.37 -23.66
N LEU A 39 -0.21 16.04 -23.39
CA LEU A 39 0.63 15.74 -22.22
C LEU A 39 -0.10 16.02 -20.91
N SER A 40 -0.80 17.16 -20.80
CA SER A 40 -1.62 17.48 -19.63
C SER A 40 -2.70 16.42 -19.40
N SER A 41 -3.44 16.06 -20.45
CA SER A 41 -4.49 15.04 -20.37
C SER A 41 -3.93 13.68 -19.92
N SER A 42 -2.82 13.23 -20.51
CA SER A 42 -2.23 11.93 -20.14
C SER A 42 -1.69 11.90 -18.70
N GLU A 43 -1.07 12.98 -18.22
CA GLU A 43 -0.65 13.11 -16.82
C GLU A 43 -1.84 13.16 -15.86
N MET A 44 -2.93 13.83 -16.23
CA MET A 44 -4.17 13.82 -15.44
C MET A 44 -4.77 12.42 -15.36
N THR A 45 -4.80 11.66 -16.46
CA THR A 45 -5.27 10.27 -16.45
C THR A 45 -4.41 9.38 -15.55
N ARG A 46 -3.08 9.55 -15.57
CA ARG A 46 -2.18 8.84 -14.64
C ARG A 46 -2.46 9.20 -13.18
N ALA A 47 -2.65 10.48 -12.87
CA ALA A 47 -3.03 10.92 -11.53
C ALA A 47 -4.35 10.30 -11.06
N GLN A 48 -5.34 10.20 -11.94
CA GLN A 48 -6.62 9.56 -11.64
C GLN A 48 -6.47 8.04 -11.43
N TYR A 49 -5.65 7.37 -12.24
CA TYR A 49 -5.33 5.95 -12.07
C TYR A 49 -4.71 5.69 -10.70
N ASP A 50 -3.68 6.45 -10.33
CA ASP A 50 -2.98 6.31 -9.05
C ASP A 50 -3.91 6.61 -7.85
N ARG A 51 -4.84 7.57 -7.96
CA ARG A 51 -5.87 7.79 -6.92
C ARG A 51 -6.83 6.61 -6.81
N SER A 52 -7.23 6.03 -7.94
CA SER A 52 -8.11 4.86 -7.94
C SER A 52 -7.43 3.62 -7.35
N LEU A 53 -6.13 3.43 -7.65
CA LEU A 53 -5.31 2.39 -7.07
C LEU A 53 -5.15 2.60 -5.55
N ALA A 54 -4.86 3.83 -5.12
CA ALA A 54 -4.78 4.17 -3.70
C ALA A 54 -6.08 3.83 -2.96
N ALA A 55 -7.25 4.13 -3.55
CA ALA A 55 -8.54 3.79 -2.96
C ALA A 55 -8.75 2.26 -2.83
N GLN A 56 -8.38 1.48 -3.84
CA GLN A 56 -8.43 0.01 -3.77
C GLN A 56 -7.50 -0.55 -2.69
N LEU A 57 -6.28 -0.03 -2.60
CA LEU A 57 -5.30 -0.42 -1.59
C LEU A 57 -5.77 -0.03 -0.18
N GLN A 58 -6.44 1.12 -0.04
CA GLN A 58 -7.02 1.57 1.22
C GLN A 58 -8.16 0.64 1.68
N SER A 59 -8.98 0.14 0.75
CA SER A 59 -9.98 -0.89 1.07
C SER A 59 -9.31 -2.16 1.61
N LYS A 60 -8.24 -2.64 0.95
CA LYS A 60 -7.49 -3.82 1.40
C LYS A 60 -6.82 -3.59 2.77
N ALA A 61 -6.27 -2.40 3.01
CA ALA A 61 -5.75 -2.02 4.32
C ALA A 61 -6.84 -2.09 5.39
N GLY A 62 -8.03 -1.54 5.10
CA GLY A 62 -9.19 -1.58 5.98
C GLY A 62 -9.62 -3.01 6.37
N ASP A 63 -9.60 -3.94 5.42
CA ASP A 63 -9.88 -5.36 5.69
C ASP A 63 -8.85 -5.96 6.66
N GLN A 64 -7.55 -5.69 6.44
CA GLN A 64 -6.48 -6.18 7.32
C GLN A 64 -6.55 -5.60 8.72
N TRP A 65 -6.88 -4.31 8.85
CA TRP A 65 -7.13 -3.68 10.15
C TRP A 65 -8.34 -4.27 10.86
N SER A 66 -9.40 -4.61 10.11
CA SER A 66 -10.58 -5.30 10.66
C SER A 66 -10.21 -6.69 11.20
N PHE A 67 -9.40 -7.45 10.46
CA PHE A 67 -8.87 -8.73 10.95
C PHE A 67 -7.98 -8.57 12.18
N PHE A 68 -7.06 -7.60 12.19
CA PHE A 68 -6.24 -7.28 13.35
C PHE A 68 -7.10 -7.00 14.59
N GLN A 69 -8.06 -6.07 14.47
CA GLN A 69 -8.94 -5.68 15.58
C GLN A 69 -9.75 -6.87 16.10
N ALA A 70 -10.34 -7.67 15.20
CA ALA A 70 -11.10 -8.84 15.59
C ALA A 70 -10.25 -9.88 16.34
N LYS A 71 -9.01 -10.10 15.90
CA LYS A 71 -8.08 -11.04 16.54
C LYS A 71 -7.58 -10.51 17.89
N ARG A 72 -7.23 -9.23 17.98
CA ARG A 72 -6.86 -8.57 19.26
C ARG A 72 -8.00 -8.62 20.27
N LEU A 73 -9.23 -8.34 19.84
CA LEU A 73 -10.41 -8.43 20.70
C LEU A 73 -10.60 -9.86 21.22
N ARG A 74 -10.48 -10.87 20.36
CA ARG A 74 -10.55 -12.28 20.79
C ARG A 74 -9.46 -12.61 21.81
N SER A 75 -8.22 -12.19 21.59
CA SER A 75 -7.15 -12.40 22.58
C SER A 75 -7.47 -11.74 23.92
N ALA A 76 -7.85 -10.46 23.90
CA ALA A 76 -8.19 -9.71 25.11
C ALA A 76 -9.32 -10.38 25.90
N LEU A 77 -10.37 -10.87 25.23
CA LEU A 77 -11.45 -11.62 25.87
C LEU A 77 -10.96 -12.91 26.55
N GLN A 78 -10.04 -13.65 25.92
CA GLN A 78 -9.43 -14.83 26.55
C GLN A 78 -8.60 -14.44 27.78
N GLN A 79 -7.84 -13.35 27.70
CA GLN A 79 -7.02 -12.85 28.82
C GLN A 79 -7.88 -12.39 30.00
N THR A 80 -8.96 -11.63 29.76
CA THR A 80 -9.91 -11.24 30.82
C THR A 80 -10.59 -12.46 31.46
N ALA A 81 -10.90 -13.49 30.68
CA ALA A 81 -11.44 -14.74 31.23
C ALA A 81 -10.41 -15.44 32.14
N LEU A 82 -9.13 -15.48 31.75
CA LEU A 82 -8.05 -16.02 32.57
C LEU A 82 -7.87 -15.24 33.88
N GLU A 83 -7.89 -13.91 33.82
CA GLU A 83 -7.81 -13.05 35.00
C GLU A 83 -8.98 -13.30 35.96
N THR A 84 -10.20 -13.40 35.44
CA THR A 84 -11.40 -13.68 36.24
C THR A 84 -11.32 -15.05 36.92
N ILE A 85 -10.89 -16.08 36.18
CA ILE A 85 -10.70 -17.43 36.75
C ILE A 85 -9.60 -17.42 37.83
N GLY A 86 -8.49 -16.74 37.56
CA GLY A 86 -7.37 -16.62 38.49
C GLY A 86 -7.73 -15.90 39.78
N ALA A 87 -8.56 -14.86 39.69
CA ALA A 87 -9.04 -14.09 40.84
C ALA A 87 -10.03 -14.88 41.73
N THR A 88 -10.80 -15.81 41.15
CA THR A 88 -11.87 -16.51 41.87
C THR A 88 -11.37 -17.73 42.64
N ASP A 89 -10.48 -18.54 42.05
CA ASP A 89 -10.20 -19.89 42.58
C ASP A 89 -8.73 -20.32 42.44
N GLY A 90 -7.85 -19.36 42.10
CA GLY A 90 -6.45 -19.61 41.78
C GLY A 90 -6.23 -20.33 40.44
N LEU A 91 -5.06 -20.13 39.84
CA LEU A 91 -4.70 -20.77 38.58
C LEU A 91 -4.03 -22.13 38.85
N THR A 92 -4.80 -23.22 38.83
CA THR A 92 -4.20 -24.57 38.82
C THR A 92 -3.37 -24.74 37.55
N VAL A 93 -2.09 -25.10 37.71
CA VAL A 93 -1.20 -25.39 36.59
C VAL A 93 -1.56 -26.77 36.03
N LEU A 94 -1.64 -26.87 34.70
CA LEU A 94 -1.87 -28.14 34.04
C LEU A 94 -0.58 -28.96 34.10
N ASP A 95 -0.62 -30.06 34.86
CA ASP A 95 0.50 -30.99 34.93
C ASP A 95 0.51 -31.92 33.71
N ARG A 96 1.71 -32.13 33.15
CA ARG A 96 1.91 -32.98 31.97
C ARG A 96 1.51 -34.43 32.23
N SER A 97 1.93 -35.00 33.36
CA SER A 97 1.67 -36.41 33.65
C SER A 97 0.19 -36.67 33.86
N THR A 98 -0.47 -35.80 34.63
CA THR A 98 -1.92 -35.85 34.90
C THR A 98 -2.73 -35.75 33.59
N LEU A 99 -2.32 -34.89 32.66
CA LEU A 99 -2.95 -34.81 31.35
C LEU A 99 -2.80 -36.12 30.57
N LEU A 100 -1.58 -36.66 30.46
CA LEU A 100 -1.32 -37.88 29.69
C LEU A 100 -2.05 -39.10 30.28
N ASP A 101 -2.10 -39.22 31.60
CA ASP A 101 -2.82 -40.29 32.29
C ASP A 101 -4.33 -40.22 31.99
N ALA A 102 -4.92 -39.02 31.95
CA ALA A 102 -6.32 -38.84 31.62
C ALA A 102 -6.66 -39.14 30.15
N LEU A 103 -5.65 -39.07 29.26
CA LEU A 103 -5.81 -39.45 27.86
C LEU A 103 -5.61 -40.96 27.64
N ALA A 104 -5.06 -41.70 28.61
CA ALA A 104 -4.67 -43.10 28.44
C ALA A 104 -5.84 -43.98 27.92
N GLY A 105 -5.55 -44.78 26.89
CA GLY A 105 -6.51 -45.65 26.22
C GLY A 105 -7.47 -44.94 25.26
N SER A 106 -7.43 -43.61 25.15
CA SER A 106 -8.30 -42.85 24.25
C SER A 106 -7.70 -42.63 22.85
N PRO A 107 -8.51 -42.31 21.84
CA PRO A 107 -7.99 -41.83 20.55
C PRO A 107 -7.11 -40.58 20.67
N ALA A 108 -7.37 -39.73 21.67
CA ALA A 108 -6.60 -38.52 21.93
C ALA A 108 -5.19 -38.81 22.44
N GLN A 109 -4.94 -39.97 23.09
CA GLN A 109 -3.58 -40.41 23.42
C GLN A 109 -2.74 -40.58 22.17
N LYS A 110 -3.27 -41.27 21.14
CA LYS A 110 -2.55 -41.46 19.87
C LYS A 110 -2.25 -40.12 19.21
N ALA A 111 -3.18 -39.17 19.29
CA ALA A 111 -2.96 -37.81 18.81
C ALA A 111 -1.82 -37.12 19.59
N ALA A 112 -1.81 -37.23 20.92
CA ALA A 112 -0.78 -36.68 21.81
C ALA A 112 0.62 -37.28 21.56
N GLU A 113 0.70 -38.52 21.12
CA GLU A 113 1.96 -39.20 20.79
C GLU A 113 2.58 -38.73 19.47
N THR A 114 1.81 -38.10 18.57
CA THR A 114 2.35 -37.50 17.34
C THR A 114 3.26 -36.31 17.66
N GLU A 115 4.10 -35.89 16.71
CA GLU A 115 4.94 -34.70 16.90
C GLU A 115 4.10 -33.44 17.18
N ALA A 116 2.98 -33.26 16.47
CA ALA A 116 2.07 -32.15 16.71
C ALA A 116 1.36 -32.26 18.07
N GLY A 117 1.02 -33.48 18.50
CA GLY A 117 0.46 -33.76 19.81
C GLY A 117 1.42 -33.42 20.94
N ARG A 118 2.69 -33.80 20.82
CA ARG A 118 3.73 -33.46 21.79
C ARG A 118 3.90 -31.94 21.92
N LYS A 119 3.92 -31.22 20.79
CA LYS A 119 3.93 -29.75 20.76
C LYS A 119 2.66 -29.16 21.38
N ALA A 120 1.49 -29.75 21.17
CA ALA A 120 0.25 -29.31 21.81
C ALA A 120 0.29 -29.50 23.32
N VAL A 121 0.76 -30.65 23.82
CA VAL A 121 0.94 -30.89 25.25
C VAL A 121 1.93 -29.90 25.85
N GLU A 122 3.06 -29.66 25.17
CA GLU A 122 4.06 -28.68 25.61
C GLU A 122 3.47 -27.26 25.65
N ALA A 123 2.79 -26.84 24.58
CA ALA A 123 2.16 -25.53 24.49
C ALA A 123 1.08 -25.32 25.56
N LEU A 124 0.27 -26.32 25.86
CA LEU A 124 -0.73 -26.26 26.93
C LEU A 124 -0.08 -26.19 28.31
N VAL A 125 0.91 -27.04 28.59
CA VAL A 125 1.57 -27.08 29.90
C VAL A 125 2.38 -25.81 30.17
N ALA A 126 3.14 -25.35 29.17
CA ALA A 126 3.89 -24.10 29.26
C ALA A 126 2.98 -22.86 29.19
N ARG A 127 1.75 -23.02 28.67
CA ARG A 127 0.85 -21.93 28.29
C ARG A 127 1.53 -20.98 27.30
N GLU A 128 2.26 -21.54 26.34
CA GLU A 128 3.03 -20.81 25.35
C GLU A 128 2.75 -21.34 23.94
N LEU A 129 2.67 -20.45 22.95
CA LEU A 129 2.46 -20.82 21.53
C LEU A 129 3.69 -21.52 20.91
N GLY A 130 4.83 -21.55 21.61
CA GLY A 130 6.14 -21.86 21.07
C GLY A 130 6.80 -20.61 20.46
N ALA A 131 8.01 -20.78 19.88
CA ALA A 131 8.74 -19.67 19.30
C ALA A 131 7.90 -19.00 18.19
N PRO A 132 7.59 -17.69 18.29
CA PRO A 132 6.88 -17.00 17.24
C PRO A 132 7.70 -17.05 15.93
N PRO A 133 7.06 -17.04 14.76
CA PRO A 133 7.79 -16.90 13.51
C PRO A 133 8.70 -15.67 13.61
N PRO A 134 9.94 -15.74 13.09
CA PRO A 134 10.87 -14.63 13.18
C PRO A 134 10.21 -13.36 12.66
N SER A 135 10.37 -12.26 13.41
CA SER A 135 9.89 -10.94 13.00
C SER A 135 10.38 -10.64 11.59
N LEU A 136 9.56 -9.97 10.79
CA LEU A 136 9.97 -9.46 9.47
C LEU A 136 11.25 -8.63 9.63
N VAL A 137 12.39 -9.22 9.30
CA VAL A 137 13.58 -8.46 8.93
C VAL A 137 13.34 -8.02 7.49
N GLY A 138 12.46 -7.03 7.33
CA GLY A 138 12.26 -6.38 6.04
C GLY A 138 13.49 -5.56 5.66
N ASP A 139 13.56 -5.17 4.40
CA ASP A 139 14.54 -4.18 3.95
C ASP A 139 14.49 -2.96 4.86
N ARG A 140 15.66 -2.51 5.33
CA ARG A 140 15.79 -1.41 6.30
C ARG A 140 14.96 -0.16 5.95
N PRO A 141 14.88 0.30 4.69
CA PRO A 141 14.02 1.43 4.31
C PRO A 141 12.53 1.21 4.60
N VAL A 142 12.02 -0.01 4.39
CA VAL A 142 10.62 -0.36 4.68
C VAL A 142 10.38 -0.30 6.18
N GLN A 143 11.29 -0.85 6.99
CA GLN A 143 11.17 -0.81 8.44
C GLN A 143 11.22 0.62 8.98
N GLU A 144 12.10 1.47 8.44
CA GLU A 144 12.18 2.89 8.82
C GLU A 144 10.87 3.63 8.51
N ALA A 145 10.27 3.39 7.33
CA ALA A 145 8.97 3.96 6.98
C ALA A 145 7.82 3.44 7.86
N LEU A 146 7.77 2.14 8.16
CA LEU A 146 6.78 1.54 9.07
C LEU A 146 6.89 2.15 10.47
N ASN A 147 8.11 2.24 11.01
CA ASN A 147 8.36 2.84 12.32
C ASN A 147 7.96 4.33 12.34
N ALA A 148 8.17 5.07 11.25
CA ALA A 148 7.76 6.47 11.16
C ALA A 148 6.23 6.62 11.17
N VAL A 149 5.51 5.73 10.50
CA VAL A 149 4.03 5.68 10.54
C VAL A 149 3.54 5.36 11.94
N GLU A 150 4.09 4.32 12.57
CA GLU A 150 3.70 3.90 13.93
C GLU A 150 4.01 4.98 14.98
N ALA A 151 5.12 5.72 14.80
CA ALA A 151 5.49 6.85 15.65
C ALA A 151 4.73 8.15 15.33
N PHE A 152 3.70 8.10 14.47
CA PHE A 152 2.90 9.25 14.05
C PHE A 152 3.74 10.46 13.58
N LYS A 153 4.83 10.18 12.83
CA LYS A 153 5.66 11.24 12.26
C LYS A 153 4.86 12.10 11.28
N PRO A 154 5.23 13.39 11.11
CA PRO A 154 4.59 14.27 10.13
C PRO A 154 4.56 13.64 8.73
N GLU A 155 3.48 13.86 7.98
CA GLU A 155 3.29 13.23 6.66
C GLU A 155 4.42 13.57 5.67
N SER A 156 5.03 14.75 5.78
CA SER A 156 6.20 15.12 4.98
C SER A 156 7.42 14.25 5.26
N GLU A 157 7.65 13.84 6.51
CA GLU A 157 8.75 12.95 6.88
C GLU A 157 8.49 11.53 6.38
N VAL A 158 7.26 11.02 6.54
CA VAL A 158 6.88 9.71 6.01
C VAL A 158 6.96 9.68 4.49
N ALA A 159 6.49 10.74 3.82
CA ALA A 159 6.56 10.85 2.37
C ALA A 159 8.00 10.80 1.85
N ASP A 160 8.94 11.44 2.55
CA ASP A 160 10.35 11.41 2.17
C ASP A 160 10.94 9.99 2.29
N LEU A 161 10.60 9.26 3.35
CA LEU A 161 11.00 7.86 3.53
C LEU A 161 10.38 6.94 2.46
N VAL A 162 9.05 7.06 2.24
CA VAL A 162 8.32 6.24 1.27
C VAL A 162 8.79 6.48 -0.16
N SER A 163 9.18 7.71 -0.51
CA SER A 163 9.71 8.04 -1.84
C SER A 163 10.99 7.31 -2.20
N ARG A 164 11.75 6.83 -1.20
CA ARG A 164 13.02 6.09 -1.37
C ARG A 164 12.82 4.59 -1.54
N ILE A 165 11.63 4.06 -1.30
CA ILE A 165 11.32 2.63 -1.38
C ILE A 165 10.89 2.30 -2.82
N ASP A 166 11.49 1.30 -3.45
CA ASP A 166 11.05 0.79 -4.76
C ASP A 166 9.69 0.06 -4.65
N ASP A 167 8.86 0.12 -5.69
CA ASP A 167 7.55 -0.58 -5.70
C ASP A 167 7.74 -2.09 -5.52
N ARG A 168 8.76 -2.66 -6.16
CA ARG A 168 9.10 -4.08 -6.06
C ARG A 168 9.48 -4.47 -4.63
N THR A 169 10.28 -3.66 -3.95
CA THR A 169 10.66 -3.90 -2.55
C THR A 169 9.42 -3.94 -1.64
N LEU A 170 8.47 -3.04 -1.85
CA LEU A 170 7.25 -2.99 -1.06
C LEU A 170 6.32 -4.17 -1.36
N ASP A 171 6.22 -4.58 -2.63
CA ASP A 171 5.47 -5.78 -3.04
C ASP A 171 6.09 -7.09 -2.52
N GLU A 172 7.42 -7.20 -2.53
CA GLU A 172 8.14 -8.34 -1.96
C GLU A 172 7.94 -8.41 -0.44
N ALA A 173 8.03 -7.28 0.26
CA ALA A 173 7.73 -7.20 1.70
C ALA A 173 6.29 -7.65 2.01
N LEU A 174 5.30 -7.19 1.23
CA LEU A 174 3.90 -7.60 1.38
C LEU A 174 3.71 -9.10 1.11
N ARG A 175 4.37 -9.64 0.09
CA ARG A 175 4.32 -11.08 -0.23
C ARG A 175 4.91 -11.91 0.91
N THR A 176 6.06 -11.52 1.44
CA THR A 176 6.70 -12.19 2.57
C THR A 176 5.82 -12.15 3.82
N ALA A 177 5.23 -11.00 4.16
CA ALA A 177 4.33 -10.88 5.30
C ALA A 177 3.10 -11.82 5.18
N ARG A 178 2.51 -11.92 3.98
CA ARG A 178 1.42 -12.87 3.72
C ARG A 178 1.85 -14.33 3.83
N GLN A 179 3.02 -14.67 3.29
CA GLN A 179 3.58 -16.02 3.39
C GLN A 179 3.81 -16.42 4.85
N GLN A 180 4.22 -15.50 5.71
CA GLN A 180 4.35 -15.76 7.14
C GLN A 180 3.00 -16.03 7.82
N THR A 181 1.94 -15.32 7.45
CA THR A 181 0.58 -15.63 7.94
C THR A 181 0.16 -17.05 7.58
N PHE A 182 0.40 -17.47 6.33
CA PHE A 182 0.11 -18.84 5.91
C PHE A 182 1.00 -19.87 6.63
N ALA A 183 2.31 -19.58 6.75
CA ALA A 183 3.24 -20.47 7.44
C ALA A 183 2.88 -20.64 8.92
N LEU A 184 2.41 -19.57 9.59
CA LEU A 184 1.90 -19.66 10.96
C LEU A 184 0.66 -20.53 11.04
N ASP A 185 -0.34 -20.31 10.16
CA ASP A 185 -1.57 -21.11 10.14
C ASP A 185 -1.25 -22.60 9.90
N ASP A 186 -0.44 -22.90 8.89
CA ASP A 186 -0.04 -24.27 8.56
C ASP A 186 0.72 -24.94 9.72
N ALA A 187 1.59 -24.20 10.41
CA ALA A 187 2.33 -24.70 11.57
C ALA A 187 1.41 -24.98 12.78
N LEU A 188 0.41 -24.13 13.02
CA LEU A 188 -0.48 -24.22 14.18
C LEU A 188 -1.70 -25.12 13.97
N LYS A 189 -2.08 -25.39 12.72
CA LYS A 189 -3.23 -26.24 12.38
C LYS A 189 -3.16 -27.65 12.98
N PRO A 190 -2.05 -28.41 12.87
CA PRO A 190 -1.99 -29.74 13.46
C PRO A 190 -1.96 -29.70 15.00
N VAL A 191 -1.33 -28.67 15.59
CA VAL A 191 -1.32 -28.45 17.05
C VAL A 191 -2.73 -28.16 17.55
N THR A 192 -3.46 -27.27 16.86
CA THR A 192 -4.84 -26.91 17.20
C THR A 192 -5.76 -28.12 17.14
N ARG A 193 -5.65 -28.97 16.09
CA ARG A 193 -6.42 -30.22 16.00
C ARG A 193 -6.12 -31.20 17.14
N ALA A 194 -4.86 -31.26 17.58
CA ALA A 194 -4.48 -32.10 18.71
C ALA A 194 -5.10 -31.57 20.02
N VAL A 195 -5.07 -30.24 20.25
CA VAL A 195 -5.75 -29.60 21.39
C VAL A 195 -7.25 -29.90 21.37
N GLU A 196 -7.92 -29.76 20.22
CA GLU A 196 -9.35 -30.07 20.05
C GLU A 196 -9.67 -31.55 20.36
N SER A 197 -8.81 -32.47 19.92
CA SER A 197 -8.98 -33.90 20.24
C SER A 197 -8.81 -34.18 21.74
N MET A 198 -7.89 -33.48 22.43
CA MET A 198 -7.73 -33.60 23.88
C MET A 198 -8.94 -33.00 24.62
N GLU A 199 -9.46 -31.86 24.17
CA GLU A 199 -10.65 -31.21 24.73
C GLU A 199 -11.86 -32.16 24.73
N GLN A 200 -12.13 -32.82 23.60
CA GLN A 200 -13.23 -33.80 23.50
C GLN A 200 -13.11 -34.96 24.50
N GLN A 201 -11.89 -35.38 24.85
CA GLN A 201 -11.65 -36.42 25.83
C GLN A 201 -11.78 -35.89 27.26
N ILE A 202 -11.25 -34.70 27.52
CA ILE A 202 -11.23 -34.08 28.84
C ILE A 202 -12.62 -33.60 29.27
N ASP A 203 -13.46 -33.11 28.35
CA ASP A 203 -14.81 -32.59 28.66
C ASP A 203 -15.83 -33.65 29.12
N ARG A 204 -15.46 -34.94 29.11
CA ARG A 204 -16.32 -36.01 29.59
C ARG A 204 -16.66 -35.84 31.08
N PRO A 205 -17.88 -36.19 31.51
CA PRO A 205 -18.30 -36.08 32.92
C PRO A 205 -17.42 -36.87 33.90
N GLU A 206 -16.85 -37.99 33.45
CA GLU A 206 -15.97 -38.86 34.23
C GLU A 206 -14.63 -38.20 34.58
N THR A 207 -14.20 -37.20 33.81
CA THR A 207 -12.92 -36.52 34.02
C THR A 207 -12.99 -35.63 35.26
N GLN A 208 -11.95 -35.72 36.10
CA GLN A 208 -11.82 -34.90 37.31
C GLN A 208 -12.03 -33.41 37.02
N ALA A 209 -12.86 -32.75 37.83
CA ALA A 209 -13.22 -31.35 37.62
C ALA A 209 -12.01 -30.40 37.68
N SER A 210 -11.02 -30.70 38.54
CA SER A 210 -9.75 -29.96 38.63
C SER A 210 -8.96 -30.02 37.33
N LEU A 211 -8.84 -31.21 36.72
CA LEU A 211 -8.16 -31.38 35.43
C LEU A 211 -8.89 -30.65 34.30
N ARG A 212 -10.22 -30.78 34.21
CA ARG A 212 -11.03 -30.04 33.22
C ARG A 212 -10.80 -28.54 33.32
N ARG A 213 -10.77 -28.01 34.54
CA ARG A 213 -10.50 -26.59 34.78
C ARG A 213 -9.07 -26.20 34.38
N ALA A 214 -8.05 -26.96 34.81
CA ALA A 214 -6.65 -26.67 34.49
C ALA A 214 -6.37 -26.74 32.97
N PHE A 215 -7.01 -27.69 32.28
CA PHE A 215 -6.98 -27.79 30.83
C PHE A 215 -7.67 -26.59 30.17
N GLY A 216 -8.87 -26.24 30.65
CA GLY A 216 -9.60 -25.05 30.18
C GLY A 216 -8.76 -23.78 30.27
N VAL A 217 -8.17 -23.50 31.42
CA VAL A 217 -7.25 -22.36 31.64
C VAL A 217 -6.08 -22.39 30.64
N SER A 218 -5.44 -23.55 30.48
CA SER A 218 -4.28 -23.67 29.59
C SER A 218 -4.64 -23.48 28.11
N ARG A 219 -5.82 -23.95 27.71
CA ARG A 219 -6.37 -23.77 26.36
C ARG A 219 -6.74 -22.31 26.08
N LEU A 220 -7.36 -21.61 27.04
CA LEU A 220 -7.64 -20.17 26.92
C LEU A 220 -6.34 -19.39 26.72
N ALA A 221 -5.29 -19.71 27.48
CA ALA A 221 -3.97 -19.08 27.36
C ALA A 221 -3.33 -19.34 25.98
N TYR A 222 -3.35 -20.59 25.51
CA TYR A 222 -2.89 -20.96 24.16
C TYR A 222 -3.64 -20.17 23.07
N HIS A 223 -4.97 -20.09 23.13
CA HIS A 223 -5.75 -19.37 22.14
C HIS A 223 -5.54 -17.85 22.18
N ALA A 224 -5.37 -17.26 23.38
CA ALA A 224 -5.03 -15.85 23.51
C ALA A 224 -3.75 -15.52 22.73
N GLN A 225 -2.69 -16.28 22.98
CA GLN A 225 -1.41 -16.07 22.32
C GLN A 225 -1.46 -16.33 20.82
N ARG A 226 -2.18 -17.38 20.38
CA ARG A 226 -2.42 -17.61 18.95
C ARG A 226 -3.05 -16.39 18.29
N TYR A 227 -4.14 -15.87 18.87
CA TYR A 227 -4.82 -14.71 18.29
C TYR A 227 -3.96 -13.45 18.33
N ASP A 228 -3.13 -13.26 19.34
CA ASP A 228 -2.17 -12.14 19.36
C ASP A 228 -1.08 -12.28 18.28
N ALA A 229 -0.56 -13.49 18.05
CA ALA A 229 0.40 -13.74 16.98
C ALA A 229 -0.21 -13.47 15.59
N GLU A 230 -1.40 -14.00 15.33
CA GLU A 230 -2.14 -13.75 14.09
C GLU A 230 -2.46 -12.26 13.91
N ALA A 231 -2.82 -11.57 14.99
CA ALA A 231 -3.09 -10.14 14.97
C ALA A 231 -1.85 -9.35 14.50
N ARG A 232 -0.67 -9.60 15.09
CA ARG A 232 0.57 -8.89 14.71
C ARG A 232 0.93 -9.05 13.23
N LEU A 233 0.70 -10.23 12.66
CA LEU A 233 0.91 -10.47 11.23
C LEU A 233 -0.08 -9.65 10.38
N ASN A 234 -1.38 -9.64 10.74
CA ASN A 234 -2.38 -8.84 10.04
C ASN A 234 -2.12 -7.32 10.17
N GLN A 235 -1.66 -6.86 11.33
CA GLN A 235 -1.22 -5.48 11.53
C GLN A 235 -0.11 -5.13 10.54
N THR A 236 0.89 -5.99 10.40
CA THR A 236 2.01 -5.74 9.51
C THR A 236 1.57 -5.67 8.04
N ILE A 237 0.69 -6.58 7.60
CA ILE A 237 0.11 -6.53 6.25
C ILE A 237 -0.70 -5.24 6.06
N GLY A 238 -1.49 -4.83 7.05
CA GLY A 238 -2.24 -3.57 7.05
C GLY A 238 -1.33 -2.35 6.88
N SER A 239 -0.27 -2.26 7.69
CA SER A 239 0.71 -1.16 7.61
C SER A 239 1.45 -1.12 6.27
N LEU A 240 1.80 -2.28 5.69
CA LEU A 240 2.41 -2.33 4.35
C LEU A 240 1.45 -1.81 3.26
N TYR A 241 0.16 -2.13 3.36
CA TYR A 241 -0.84 -1.54 2.45
C TYR A 241 -0.97 -0.03 2.62
N GLU A 242 -0.93 0.49 3.85
CA GLU A 242 -0.95 1.93 4.09
C GLU A 242 0.24 2.63 3.44
N LEU A 243 1.44 2.03 3.48
CA LEU A 243 2.61 2.56 2.77
C LEU A 243 2.37 2.59 1.24
N GLN A 244 1.77 1.54 0.67
CA GLN A 244 1.41 1.51 -0.76
C GLN A 244 0.39 2.61 -1.10
N VAL A 245 -0.62 2.84 -0.25
CA VAL A 245 -1.61 3.92 -0.40
C VAL A 245 -0.91 5.29 -0.42
N ARG A 246 -0.03 5.56 0.55
CA ARG A 246 0.72 6.83 0.62
C ARG A 246 1.58 7.02 -0.61
N LYS A 247 2.30 5.98 -1.04
CA LYS A 247 3.12 6.03 -2.25
C LYS A 247 2.30 6.35 -3.50
N SER A 248 1.16 5.68 -3.67
CA SER A 248 0.25 5.91 -4.80
C SER A 248 -0.33 7.34 -4.76
N ASN A 249 -0.69 7.86 -3.58
CA ASN A 249 -1.13 9.26 -3.44
C ASN A 249 -0.02 10.27 -3.77
N LEU A 250 1.23 10.02 -3.37
CA LEU A 250 2.37 10.86 -3.72
C LEU A 250 2.63 10.85 -5.23
N SER A 251 2.53 9.68 -5.87
CA SER A 251 2.62 9.56 -7.32
C SER A 251 1.51 10.35 -8.02
N ALA A 252 0.26 10.17 -7.57
CA ALA A 252 -0.89 10.89 -8.10
C ALA A 252 -0.73 12.41 -8.01
N GLU A 253 -0.25 12.91 -6.87
CA GLU A 253 -0.04 14.35 -6.66
C GLU A 253 1.07 14.90 -7.57
N ARG A 254 2.16 14.15 -7.79
CA ARG A 254 3.20 14.52 -8.76
C ARG A 254 2.62 14.62 -10.17
N HIS A 255 1.90 13.58 -10.63
CA HIS A 255 1.23 13.58 -11.94
C HIS A 255 0.21 14.73 -12.08
N HIS A 256 -0.56 15.01 -11.03
CA HIS A 256 -1.52 16.10 -11.02
C HIS A 256 -0.84 17.47 -11.16
N ARG A 257 0.23 17.72 -10.39
CA ARG A 257 1.03 18.95 -10.49
C ARG A 257 1.67 19.11 -11.87
N ARG A 258 2.19 18.04 -12.47
CA ARG A 258 2.72 18.08 -13.86
C ARG A 258 1.65 18.43 -14.87
N SER A 259 0.48 17.79 -14.78
CA SER A 259 -0.67 18.12 -15.63
C SER A 259 -1.03 19.59 -15.55
N GLN A 260 -1.14 20.16 -14.34
CA GLN A 260 -1.44 21.59 -14.17
C GLN A 260 -0.39 22.48 -14.85
N LYS A 261 0.90 22.14 -14.73
CA LYS A 261 1.97 22.90 -15.38
C LYS A 261 1.90 22.78 -16.91
N PHE A 262 1.67 21.59 -17.47
CA PHE A 262 1.47 21.44 -18.92
C PHE A 262 0.24 22.22 -19.43
N PHE A 263 -0.84 22.26 -18.64
CA PHE A 263 -2.02 23.06 -18.93
C PHE A 263 -1.69 24.56 -19.00
N TYR A 264 -0.92 25.10 -18.06
CA TYR A 264 -0.46 26.50 -18.13
C TYR A 264 0.44 26.77 -19.34
N GLY A 265 1.32 25.82 -19.69
CA GLY A 265 2.13 25.89 -20.91
C GLY A 265 1.26 25.94 -22.18
N MET A 266 0.21 25.13 -22.24
CA MET A 266 -0.78 25.15 -23.33
C MET A 266 -1.47 26.52 -23.43
N LEU A 267 -1.93 27.09 -22.31
CA LEU A 267 -2.57 28.41 -22.30
C LEU A 267 -1.62 29.52 -22.80
N ALA A 268 -0.35 29.49 -22.38
CA ALA A 268 0.66 30.42 -22.87
C ALA A 268 0.89 30.28 -24.38
N ALA A 269 0.93 29.04 -24.89
CA ALA A 269 1.05 28.77 -26.32
C ALA A 269 -0.16 29.31 -27.10
N GLN A 270 -1.39 29.11 -26.59
CA GLN A 270 -2.61 29.65 -27.19
C GLN A 270 -2.64 31.18 -27.19
N MET A 271 -2.17 31.84 -26.12
CA MET A 271 -1.99 33.31 -26.12
C MET A 271 -1.01 33.76 -27.22
N GLY A 272 0.08 33.01 -27.43
CA GLY A 272 1.02 33.25 -28.54
C GLY A 272 0.35 33.21 -29.91
N VAL A 273 -0.54 32.23 -30.15
CA VAL A 273 -1.35 32.14 -31.38
C VAL A 273 -2.22 33.37 -31.56
N ILE A 274 -2.94 33.80 -30.51
CA ILE A 274 -3.82 34.98 -30.55
C ILE A 274 -3.04 36.25 -30.88
N ILE A 275 -1.92 36.49 -30.17
CA ILE A 275 -1.07 37.67 -30.39
C ILE A 275 -0.51 37.66 -31.81
N SER A 276 -0.04 36.51 -32.29
CA SER A 276 0.50 36.39 -33.65
C SER A 276 -0.58 36.67 -34.71
N THR A 277 -1.82 36.21 -34.48
CA THR A 277 -2.95 36.42 -35.39
C THR A 277 -3.37 37.89 -35.42
N LEU A 278 -3.48 38.53 -34.25
CA LEU A 278 -3.74 39.96 -34.14
C LEU A 278 -2.65 40.80 -34.79
N ALA A 279 -1.39 40.37 -34.67
CA ALA A 279 -0.27 41.07 -35.27
C ALA A 279 -0.25 40.98 -36.80
N ILE A 280 -0.70 39.85 -37.36
CA ILE A 280 -0.93 39.70 -38.80
C ILE A 280 -2.05 40.66 -39.22
N ALA A 281 -3.17 40.68 -38.49
CA ALA A 281 -4.33 41.52 -38.80
C ALA A 281 -4.06 43.03 -38.69
N ALA A 282 -3.25 43.45 -37.71
CA ALA A 282 -2.98 44.87 -37.46
C ALA A 282 -1.90 45.48 -38.37
N HIS A 283 -1.28 44.70 -39.25
CA HIS A 283 -0.11 45.10 -40.06
C HIS A 283 1.08 45.72 -39.27
N LYS A 284 1.09 45.67 -37.94
CA LYS A 284 2.19 46.15 -37.07
C LYS A 284 3.23 45.04 -36.86
N ARG A 285 4.03 44.82 -37.90
CA ARG A 285 4.80 43.58 -38.13
C ARG A 285 6.06 43.35 -37.27
N SER A 286 6.67 44.36 -36.65
CA SER A 286 7.97 44.13 -35.98
C SER A 286 7.85 43.76 -34.50
N LEU A 287 7.13 44.54 -33.69
CA LEU A 287 7.12 44.38 -32.24
C LEU A 287 6.26 43.18 -31.79
N LEU A 288 5.02 43.09 -32.28
CA LEU A 288 4.10 42.02 -31.89
C LEU A 288 4.56 40.63 -32.35
N TRP A 289 5.30 40.55 -33.47
CA TRP A 289 5.81 39.29 -34.01
C TRP A 289 6.98 38.77 -33.17
N SER A 290 7.87 39.66 -32.71
CA SER A 290 8.94 39.30 -31.77
C SER A 290 8.38 38.82 -30.42
N LEU A 291 7.28 39.44 -29.96
CA LEU A 291 6.62 39.06 -28.72
C LEU A 291 5.95 37.68 -28.83
N ALA A 292 5.29 37.39 -29.95
CA ALA A 292 4.71 36.08 -30.22
C ALA A 292 5.78 34.96 -30.33
N ALA A 293 6.88 35.21 -31.06
CA ALA A 293 7.98 34.26 -31.17
C ALA A 293 8.66 34.02 -29.81
N GLY A 294 8.86 35.07 -29.01
CA GLY A 294 9.38 34.97 -27.65
C GLY A 294 8.47 34.15 -26.74
N ALA A 295 7.16 34.40 -26.76
CA ALA A 295 6.18 33.62 -25.99
C ALA A 295 6.22 32.12 -26.37
N GLY A 296 6.37 31.81 -27.66
CA GLY A 296 6.50 30.45 -28.14
C GLY A 296 7.76 29.72 -27.66
N ALA A 297 8.91 30.37 -27.76
CA ALA A 297 10.17 29.81 -27.25
C ALA A 297 10.11 29.57 -25.73
N ILE A 298 9.53 30.51 -24.97
CA ILE A 298 9.32 30.37 -23.52
C ILE A 298 8.42 29.17 -23.23
N ALA A 299 7.33 28.98 -23.97
CA ALA A 299 6.43 27.85 -23.77
C ALA A 299 7.13 26.49 -23.99
N ILE A 300 7.99 26.38 -25.01
CA ILE A 300 8.76 25.16 -25.29
C ILE A 300 9.78 24.89 -24.17
N VAL A 301 10.58 25.90 -23.79
CA VAL A 301 11.57 25.75 -22.71
C VAL A 301 10.88 25.38 -21.40
N PHE A 302 9.75 26.01 -21.09
CA PHE A 302 8.95 25.69 -19.92
C PHE A 302 8.42 24.26 -19.95
N ALA A 303 7.91 23.79 -21.08
CA ALA A 303 7.45 22.41 -21.23
C ALA A 303 8.57 21.39 -21.02
N VAL A 304 9.76 21.64 -21.59
CA VAL A 304 10.95 20.79 -21.38
C VAL A 304 11.36 20.78 -19.91
N TYR A 305 11.37 21.94 -19.25
CA TYR A 305 11.66 22.04 -17.83
C TYR A 305 10.67 21.24 -16.97
N VAL A 306 9.37 21.38 -17.23
CA VAL A 306 8.32 20.63 -16.53
C VAL A 306 8.47 19.13 -16.74
N TYR A 307 8.84 18.70 -17.95
CA TYR A 307 9.04 17.28 -18.24
C TYR A 307 10.25 16.66 -17.53
N LEU A 308 11.34 17.41 -17.36
CA LEU A 308 12.60 16.90 -16.82
C LEU A 308 12.72 17.03 -15.30
N TYR A 309 12.12 18.06 -14.70
CA TYR A 309 12.41 18.45 -13.30
C TYR A 309 11.20 18.45 -12.37
N VAL A 310 9.99 18.23 -12.89
CA VAL A 310 8.76 18.15 -12.10
C VAL A 310 8.21 16.74 -12.21
#